data_AF-A0A2W4S3N6-F1
#
_entry.id   AF-A0A2W4S3N6-F1
#
_cell.length_a   1.000
_cell.length_b   1.000
_cell.length_c   1.000
_cell.angle_alpha   90.00
_cell.angle_beta   90.00
_cell.angle_gamma   90.00
#
_symmetry.space_group_name_H-M   'P 1'
#
loop_
_entity.id
_entity.type
_entity.pdbx_description
1 polymer ?
#
loop_
_entity_poly.entity_id
_entity_poly.type
_entity_poly.pdbx_seq_one_letter_code
_entity_poly.pdbx_strand_id
1 'polypeptide(L)'
;MDYVGLRYGTLPAGLEELGGSLLDFVDEPEYALTLIAGPSGQMLWLTRFTHWDEAGKPYWNVRAVLHLPALRDDELLSYGGLCQIDGTNDTEIVAIVEPEDAQWFTKIRRAWRASRSLERFEEIPTSGVACINEGYGDF
;
A
#
# COMPACT_ATOMS: atom_id res chain seq x y z
N MET A 1 8.29 -13.54 9.77
CA MET A 1 8.34 -12.74 11.01
C MET A 1 7.06 -11.93 11.05
N ASP A 2 6.41 -11.87 12.20
CA ASP A 2 5.17 -11.11 12.35
C ASP A 2 5.49 -9.71 12.88
N TYR A 3 5.15 -8.68 12.11
CA TYR A 3 5.35 -7.27 12.51
C TYR A 3 4.05 -6.64 13.03
N VAL A 4 2.93 -7.35 13.04
CA VAL A 4 1.66 -6.82 13.54
C VAL A 4 1.79 -6.45 15.02
N GLY A 5 1.37 -5.23 15.35
CA GLY A 5 1.49 -4.64 16.68
C GLY A 5 2.82 -3.92 16.94
N LEU A 6 3.78 -3.97 16.01
CA LEU A 6 5.01 -3.20 16.10
C LEU A 6 4.70 -1.70 16.15
N ARG A 7 5.23 -1.02 17.16
CA ARG A 7 5.20 0.44 17.28
C ARG A 7 6.57 1.00 16.93
N TYR A 8 6.62 1.97 16.03
CA TYR A 8 7.89 2.50 15.57
C TYR A 8 7.79 3.99 15.20
N GLY A 9 8.80 4.75 15.61
CA GLY A 9 9.15 6.03 14.98
C GLY A 9 10.32 5.84 14.02
N THR A 10 11.30 5.01 14.37
CA THR A 10 12.37 4.56 13.48
C THR A 10 12.15 3.09 13.13
N LEU A 11 12.31 2.74 11.86
CA LEU A 11 12.21 1.35 11.43
C LEU A 11 13.23 0.45 12.15
N PRO A 12 12.84 -0.79 12.51
CA PRO A 12 13.78 -1.79 12.99
C PRO A 12 14.97 -2.00 12.05
N ALA A 13 16.12 -2.35 12.61
CA ALA A 13 17.32 -2.65 11.82
C ALA A 13 17.07 -3.79 10.83
N GLY A 14 17.60 -3.66 9.61
CA GLY A 14 17.43 -4.63 8.53
C GLY A 14 16.14 -4.46 7.72
N LEU A 15 15.34 -3.44 8.03
CA LEU A 15 14.21 -3.00 7.22
C LEU A 15 14.53 -1.66 6.56
N GLU A 16 14.02 -1.49 5.34
CA GLU A 16 14.15 -0.28 4.55
C GLU A 16 12.77 0.13 4.02
N GLU A 17 12.43 1.40 4.15
CA GLU A 17 11.24 1.97 3.52
C GLU A 17 11.53 2.35 2.08
N LEU A 18 10.76 1.77 1.17
CA LEU A 18 10.87 2.02 -0.26
C LEU A 18 9.88 3.09 -0.74
N GLY A 19 8.83 3.35 0.05
CA GLY A 19 7.83 4.36 -0.24
C GLY A 19 6.59 4.18 0.63
N GLY A 20 5.65 5.10 0.50
CA GLY A 20 4.40 5.04 1.25
C GLY A 20 3.35 5.99 0.70
N SER A 21 2.11 5.76 1.12
CA SER A 21 0.98 6.64 0.83
C SER A 21 0.08 6.72 2.05
N LEU A 22 -0.38 7.91 2.35
CA LEU A 22 -1.48 8.09 3.30
C LEU A 22 -2.78 7.62 2.63
N LEU A 23 -3.62 6.93 3.40
CA LEU A 23 -4.95 6.51 2.96
C LEU A 23 -6.02 7.55 3.29
N ASP A 24 -5.71 8.45 4.22
CA ASP A 24 -6.57 9.54 4.65
C ASP A 24 -5.76 10.69 5.28
N PHE A 25 -6.33 11.89 5.25
CA PHE A 25 -5.93 13.06 6.05
C PHE A 25 -7.12 13.65 6.85
N VAL A 26 -8.33 13.11 6.67
CA VAL A 26 -9.57 13.83 6.98
C VAL A 26 -10.20 13.35 8.29
N ASP A 27 -10.01 12.08 8.68
CA ASP A 27 -10.57 11.53 9.92
C ASP A 27 -9.53 10.80 10.76
N GLU A 28 -9.36 11.21 12.03
CA GLU A 28 -8.59 10.43 12.99
C GLU A 28 -9.31 9.11 13.32
N PRO A 29 -8.62 7.96 13.30
CA PRO A 29 -7.17 7.80 13.20
C PRO A 29 -6.63 7.73 11.76
N GLU A 30 -5.52 8.42 11.52
CA GLU A 30 -4.82 8.40 10.23
C GLU A 30 -4.21 7.02 9.94
N TYR A 31 -4.38 6.54 8.71
CA TYR A 31 -3.78 5.30 8.22
C TYR A 31 -2.87 5.56 7.03
N ALA A 32 -1.82 4.75 6.92
CA ALA A 32 -0.90 4.76 5.79
C ALA A 32 -0.64 3.34 5.28
N LEU A 33 -0.24 3.25 4.02
CA LEU A 33 0.42 2.11 3.43
C LEU A 33 1.91 2.43 3.34
N THR A 34 2.76 1.56 3.87
CA THR A 34 4.22 1.70 3.78
C THR A 34 4.81 0.46 3.11
N LEU A 35 5.53 0.66 2.01
CA LEU A 35 6.26 -0.40 1.32
C LEU A 35 7.62 -0.59 1.99
N ILE A 36 7.85 -1.79 2.52
CA ILE A 36 9.03 -2.15 3.29
C ILE A 36 9.79 -3.27 2.58
N ALA A 37 11.09 -3.08 2.36
CA ALA A 37 12.01 -4.16 2.05
C ALA A 37 12.56 -4.79 3.34
N GLY A 38 12.62 -6.11 3.39
CA GLY A 38 13.29 -6.85 4.45
C GLY A 38 13.96 -8.13 3.94
N PRO A 39 14.59 -8.92 4.83
CA PRO A 39 15.37 -10.09 4.43
C PRO A 39 14.57 -11.18 3.70
N SER A 40 13.25 -11.22 3.88
CA SER A 40 12.35 -12.18 3.26
C SER A 40 11.62 -11.66 2.01
N GLY A 41 12.00 -10.48 1.51
CA GLY A 41 11.32 -9.81 0.40
C GLY A 41 10.52 -8.58 0.84
N GLN A 42 9.75 -8.03 -0.09
CA GLN A 42 8.96 -6.84 0.13
C GLN A 42 7.64 -7.13 0.85
N MET A 43 7.19 -6.16 1.63
CA MET A 43 5.95 -6.21 2.39
C MET A 43 5.26 -4.86 2.28
N LEU A 44 3.93 -4.88 2.21
CA LEU A 44 3.14 -3.66 2.38
C LEU A 44 2.52 -3.67 3.77
N TRP A 45 2.82 -2.63 4.56
CA TRP A 45 2.31 -2.49 5.91
C TRP A 45 1.12 -1.53 5.90
N LEU A 46 0.01 -1.95 6.51
CA LEU A 46 -1.06 -1.04 6.91
C LEU A 46 -0.73 -0.51 8.30
N THR A 47 -0.46 0.79 8.40
CA THR A 47 -0.02 1.43 9.64
C THR A 47 -1.03 2.44 10.10
N ARG A 48 -1.23 2.50 11.41
CA ARG A 48 -2.07 3.51 12.07
C ARG A 48 -1.18 4.51 12.79
N PHE A 49 -1.43 5.80 12.58
CA PHE A 49 -0.77 6.85 13.32
C PHE A 49 -1.07 6.74 14.82
N THR A 50 -0.11 7.11 15.67
CA THR A 50 -0.29 7.10 17.12
C THR A 50 -0.05 8.46 17.76
N HIS A 51 1.11 9.07 17.53
CA HIS A 51 1.49 10.35 18.10
C HIS A 51 2.74 10.90 17.40
N TRP A 52 3.01 12.18 17.64
CA TRP A 52 4.30 12.81 17.36
C TRP A 52 5.16 12.77 18.62
N ASP A 53 6.47 12.55 18.49
CA ASP A 53 7.41 12.73 19.61
C ASP A 53 7.77 14.22 19.83
N GLU A 54 8.57 14.50 20.86
CA GLU A 54 9.02 15.86 21.19
C GLU A 54 9.85 16.52 20.07
N ALA A 55 10.43 15.74 19.17
CA ALA A 55 11.18 16.21 18.02
C ALA A 55 10.30 16.40 16.75
N GLY A 56 8.99 16.16 16.85
CA GLY A 56 8.06 16.27 15.72
C GLY A 56 8.14 15.08 14.77
N LYS A 57 8.60 13.91 15.23
CA LYS A 57 8.66 12.69 14.44
C LYS A 57 7.40 11.83 14.65
N PRO A 58 6.78 11.28 13.58
CA PRO A 58 5.57 10.50 13.72
C PRO A 58 5.89 9.08 14.19
N TYR A 59 5.04 8.56 15.07
CA TYR A 59 5.06 7.18 15.53
C TYR A 59 3.84 6.43 15.00
N TRP A 60 4.09 5.22 14.52
CA TRP A 60 3.13 4.37 13.85
C TRP A 60 2.96 3.03 14.57
N ASN A 61 1.82 2.40 14.38
CA ASN A 61 1.54 1.03 14.80
C ASN A 61 1.17 0.19 13.58
N VAL A 62 1.91 -0.89 13.32
CA VAL A 62 1.63 -1.83 12.23
C VAL A 62 0.39 -2.63 12.57
N ARG A 63 -0.66 -2.46 11.77
CA ARG A 63 -1.95 -3.13 11.99
C ARG A 63 -2.11 -4.39 11.15
N ALA A 64 -1.55 -4.38 9.94
CA ALA A 64 -1.50 -5.54 9.09
C ALA A 64 -0.24 -5.55 8.23
N VAL A 65 0.16 -6.74 7.80
CA VAL A 65 1.27 -6.96 6.88
C VAL A 65 0.77 -7.80 5.71
N LEU A 66 0.92 -7.28 4.50
CA LEU A 66 0.79 -8.04 3.27
C LEU A 66 2.19 -8.42 2.80
N HIS A 67 2.50 -9.72 2.80
CA HIS A 67 3.71 -10.22 2.17
C HIS A 67 3.50 -10.26 0.66
N LEU A 68 4.30 -9.48 -0.07
CA LEU A 68 4.17 -9.39 -1.52
C LEU A 68 4.89 -10.58 -2.17
N PRO A 69 4.31 -11.18 -3.23
CA PRO A 69 5.09 -12.07 -4.08
C PRO A 69 6.24 -11.28 -4.73
N ALA A 70 7.29 -11.98 -5.15
CA ALA A 70 8.29 -11.37 -6.03
C ALA A 70 7.58 -10.93 -7.32
N LEU A 71 7.68 -9.63 -7.63
CA LEU A 71 7.12 -9.08 -8.85
C LEU A 71 7.97 -9.52 -10.04
N ARG A 72 7.31 -9.80 -11.16
CA ARG A 72 7.99 -10.00 -12.44
C ARG A 72 8.47 -8.65 -12.99
N ASP A 73 9.42 -8.70 -13.92
CA ASP A 73 9.96 -7.50 -14.57
C ASP A 73 8.87 -6.70 -15.33
N ASP A 74 7.76 -7.35 -15.70
CA ASP A 74 6.58 -6.79 -16.36
C ASP A 74 5.41 -6.51 -15.41
N GLU A 75 5.67 -6.41 -14.10
CA GLU A 75 4.65 -6.12 -13.08
C GLU A 75 5.00 -4.89 -12.25
N LEU A 76 3.97 -4.13 -11.87
CA LEU A 76 4.08 -2.99 -10.96
C LEU A 76 3.14 -3.17 -9.77
N LEU A 77 3.53 -2.61 -8.63
CA LEU A 77 2.66 -2.49 -7.47
C LEU A 77 1.98 -1.11 -7.49
N SER A 78 0.66 -1.09 -7.48
CA SER A 78 -0.16 0.13 -7.37
C SER A 78 -0.91 0.13 -6.02
N TYR A 79 -0.85 1.25 -5.30
CA TYR A 79 -1.51 1.42 -4.00
C TYR A 79 -1.72 2.91 -3.70
N GLY A 80 -2.45 3.24 -2.64
CA GLY A 80 -2.49 4.62 -2.14
C GLY A 80 -3.37 5.57 -2.95
N GLY A 81 -4.56 5.10 -3.39
CA GLY A 81 -5.47 5.93 -4.19
C GLY A 81 -5.21 5.93 -5.69
N LEU A 82 -4.24 5.13 -6.14
CA LEU A 82 -3.96 4.93 -7.56
C LEU A 82 -4.96 3.98 -8.23
N CYS A 83 -5.86 3.34 -7.49
CA CYS A 83 -6.76 2.34 -8.03
C CYS A 83 -8.24 2.69 -7.83
N GLN A 84 -9.06 2.17 -8.71
CA GLN A 84 -10.51 2.29 -8.71
C GLN A 84 -11.17 0.93 -8.86
N ILE A 85 -12.41 0.82 -8.39
CA ILE A 85 -13.31 -0.30 -8.65
C ILE A 85 -14.52 0.24 -9.40
N ASP A 86 -14.81 -0.34 -10.56
CA ASP A 86 -15.95 0.02 -11.41
C ASP A 86 -16.05 1.53 -11.67
N GLY A 87 -14.89 2.18 -11.87
CA GLY A 87 -14.78 3.61 -12.15
C GLY A 87 -14.81 4.54 -10.92
N THR A 88 -14.84 3.98 -9.71
CA THR A 88 -14.82 4.76 -8.45
C THR A 88 -13.47 4.59 -7.76
N ASN A 89 -12.74 5.69 -7.58
CA ASN A 89 -11.47 5.69 -6.85
C ASN A 89 -11.64 5.14 -5.44
N ASP A 90 -10.71 4.28 -5.02
CA ASP A 90 -10.71 3.68 -3.70
C ASP A 90 -9.27 3.59 -3.18
N THR A 91 -8.99 4.37 -2.13
CA THR A 91 -7.64 4.47 -1.56
C THR A 91 -7.17 3.18 -0.90
N GLU A 92 -8.10 2.32 -0.47
CA GLU A 92 -7.77 1.06 0.19
C GLU A 92 -7.36 -0.05 -0.79
N ILE A 93 -7.42 0.19 -2.10
CA ILE A 93 -7.09 -0.83 -3.08
C ILE A 93 -5.58 -0.86 -3.34
N VAL A 94 -5.06 -2.08 -3.28
CA VAL A 94 -3.68 -2.43 -3.61
C VAL A 94 -3.75 -3.48 -4.72
N ALA A 95 -2.99 -3.28 -5.79
CA ALA A 95 -2.98 -4.19 -6.91
C ALA A 95 -1.57 -4.44 -7.43
N ILE A 96 -1.35 -5.65 -7.94
CA ILE A 96 -0.24 -5.93 -8.86
C ILE A 96 -0.82 -5.87 -10.27
N VAL A 97 -0.23 -5.02 -11.10
CA VAL A 97 -0.71 -4.70 -12.44
C VAL A 97 0.35 -5.02 -13.48
N GLU A 98 -0.09 -5.35 -14.70
CA GLU A 98 0.77 -5.34 -15.87
C GLU A 98 0.67 -3.98 -16.55
N PRO A 99 1.79 -3.30 -16.83
CA PRO A 99 1.77 -2.03 -17.55
C PRO A 99 1.11 -2.17 -18.92
N GLU A 100 0.34 -1.14 -19.28
CA GLU A 100 -0.32 -0.98 -20.58
C GLU A 100 -0.04 0.43 -21.10
N ASP A 101 0.04 0.60 -22.42
CA ASP A 101 0.10 1.93 -23.05
C ASP A 101 -1.31 2.55 -23.08
N ALA A 102 -1.80 2.88 -21.88
CA ALA A 102 -3.10 3.45 -21.62
C ALA A 102 -3.06 4.25 -20.31
N GLN A 103 -4.02 5.15 -20.14
CA GLN A 103 -4.19 5.93 -18.90
C GLN A 103 -4.45 5.04 -17.67
N TRP A 104 -5.02 3.86 -17.89
CA TRP A 104 -5.39 2.92 -16.84
C TRP A 104 -4.82 1.54 -17.15
N PHE A 105 -4.15 0.96 -16.18
CA PHE A 105 -3.82 -0.46 -16.14
C PHE A 105 -5.06 -1.25 -15.72
N THR A 106 -5.55 -2.08 -16.63
CA THR A 106 -6.72 -2.96 -16.47
C THR A 106 -6.32 -4.43 -16.37
N LYS A 107 -5.08 -4.78 -16.76
CA LYS A 107 -4.49 -6.11 -16.55
C LYS A 107 -4.04 -6.27 -15.10
N ILE A 108 -5.00 -6.59 -14.24
CA ILE A 108 -4.77 -6.80 -12.81
C ILE A 108 -4.44 -8.28 -12.54
N ARG A 109 -3.27 -8.54 -11.97
CA ARG A 109 -2.81 -9.88 -11.60
C ARG A 109 -3.31 -10.33 -10.24
N ARG A 110 -3.26 -9.43 -9.26
CA ARG A 110 -3.77 -9.63 -7.91
C ARG A 110 -4.28 -8.32 -7.36
N ALA A 111 -5.29 -8.40 -6.51
CA ALA A 111 -5.84 -7.24 -5.84
C ALA A 111 -6.16 -7.57 -4.39
N TRP A 112 -5.93 -6.59 -3.52
CA TRP A 112 -6.28 -6.65 -2.11
C TRP A 112 -6.96 -5.34 -1.70
N ARG A 113 -7.84 -5.44 -0.72
CA ARG A 113 -8.31 -4.29 0.07
C ARG A 113 -7.51 -4.22 1.35
N ALA A 114 -6.88 -3.07 1.59
CA ALA A 114 -6.27 -2.70 2.86
C ALA A 114 -7.34 -2.10 3.79
N SER A 115 -8.20 -2.96 4.33
CA SER A 115 -9.35 -2.53 5.12
C SER A 115 -8.90 -1.83 6.40
N ARG A 116 -9.16 -0.52 6.50
CA ARG A 116 -8.90 0.26 7.72
C ARG A 116 -9.85 -0.10 8.85
N SER A 117 -11.09 -0.49 8.51
CA SER A 117 -12.11 -0.86 9.49
C SER A 117 -11.85 -2.22 10.13
N LEU A 118 -11.29 -3.16 9.36
CA LEU A 118 -10.96 -4.50 9.83
C LEU A 118 -9.48 -4.66 10.19
N GLU A 119 -8.67 -3.64 9.89
CA GLU A 119 -7.23 -3.58 10.15
C GLU A 119 -6.50 -4.81 9.59
N ARG A 120 -6.83 -5.18 8.35
CA ARG A 120 -6.28 -6.35 7.64
C ARG A 120 -6.26 -6.14 6.13
N PHE A 121 -5.48 -6.97 5.44
CA PHE A 121 -5.57 -7.12 4.01
C PHE A 121 -6.53 -8.26 3.65
N GLU A 122 -7.39 -8.02 2.67
CA GLU A 122 -8.32 -9.01 2.15
C GLU A 122 -8.09 -9.14 0.65
N GLU A 123 -7.87 -10.35 0.15
CA GLU A 123 -7.83 -10.57 -1.29
C GLU A 123 -9.22 -10.32 -1.88
N ILE A 124 -9.27 -9.60 -2.99
CA ILE A 124 -10.51 -9.26 -3.69
C ILE A 124 -10.44 -9.72 -5.15
N PRO A 125 -11.59 -9.92 -5.81
CA PRO A 125 -11.61 -10.17 -7.24
C PRO A 125 -10.93 -9.04 -8.02
N THR A 126 -10.25 -9.40 -9.10
CA THR A 126 -9.58 -8.44 -9.99
C THR A 126 -10.54 -7.77 -10.98
N SER A 127 -11.75 -8.32 -11.14
CA SER A 127 -12.79 -7.77 -12.01
C SER A 127 -13.19 -6.37 -11.55
N GLY A 128 -13.26 -5.43 -12.49
CA GLY A 128 -13.64 -4.04 -12.21
C GLY A 128 -12.52 -3.20 -11.61
N VAL A 129 -11.38 -3.79 -11.22
CA VAL A 129 -10.22 -3.06 -10.72
C VAL A 129 -9.45 -2.46 -11.89
N ALA A 130 -9.11 -1.19 -11.80
CA ALA A 130 -8.17 -0.52 -12.69
C ALA A 130 -7.27 0.43 -11.89
N CYS A 131 -6.02 0.59 -12.27
CA CYS A 131 -5.09 1.51 -11.59
C CYS A 131 -4.51 2.51 -12.58
N ILE A 132 -4.28 3.74 -12.12
CA ILE A 132 -3.79 4.83 -12.96
C ILE A 132 -2.35 4.55 -13.39
N ASN A 133 -2.08 4.81 -14.66
CA ASN A 133 -0.73 4.90 -15.19
C ASN A 133 -0.23 6.32 -14.98
N GLU A 134 0.51 6.54 -13.89
CA GLU A 134 1.00 7.88 -13.52
C GLU A 134 1.95 8.50 -14.56
N GLY A 135 2.55 7.71 -15.45
CA GLY A 135 3.41 8.19 -16.53
C GLY A 135 2.72 8.35 -17.89
N TYR A 136 1.40 8.15 -17.97
CA TYR A 136 0.68 8.24 -19.25
C TYR A 136 0.51 9.70 -19.69
N GLY A 137 1.01 10.01 -20.90
CA GLY A 137 0.90 11.34 -21.51
C GLY A 137 2.03 12.32 -21.17
N ASP A 138 3.05 11.89 -20.43
CA ASP A 138 4.23 12.69 -20.06
C ASP A 138 5.32 12.77 -21.17
N PHE A 139 4.91 12.84 -22.44
CA PHE A 139 5.81 12.93 -23.61
C PHE A 139 5.57 14.17 -24.46
#